data_AF-A0A8H4JP44-F1
#
_entry.id   AF-A0A8H4JP44-F1
#
_cell.length_a   1.000
_cell.length_b   1.000
_cell.length_c   1.000
_cell.angle_alpha   90.00
_cell.angle_beta   90.00
_cell.angle_gamma   90.00
#
_symmetry.space_group_name_H-M   'P 1'
#
loop_
_entity.id
_entity.type
_entity.pdbx_description
1 polymer ?
#
loop_
_entity_poly.entity_id
_entity_poly.type
_entity_poly.pdbx_seq_one_letter_code
_entity_poly.pdbx_strand_id
1 'polypeptide(L)'
;MPTLKPLPDCEGPKLECFTDDLTKHNFKFLEILGSGCHSTVVKAEIDGKIYAIKLFFPFYVDKPEFRMAPIDKFHVDREEDERLTSSKMPQHAADSLRLHATSFNNECRAYGRLKELGREHLAVKVHGYLRLYIPQIDEHIQSMIRSTLPGAQYTTFDVMEMDDDEADLPIMAIVKDWIPDYRKPTGGMTREAQQRQINHLPRMLRNLRQLHKCGIVVRDLKSVQYHEGHLCDFSHAWTIPHVLGPEGGLQQPRWAFASMAAWDLKCFHEMAKSINDWADMVEPPLKRCNSVISRNEERCESLRPRPSMQGPFLPMLAYDCSKPGDMDYYPPFDPALFNWRAIQKRATKKSIGPIPETPAGGVSMKRKSPATEEARPVEEANSKKRRR
;
A
#
# COMPACT_ATOMS: atom_id res chain seq x y z
N MET A 1 -16.78 -18.32 -0.96
CA MET A 1 -15.75 -17.49 -1.65
C MET A 1 -16.43 -16.23 -2.12
N PRO A 2 -15.79 -15.06 -2.02
CA PRO A 2 -16.22 -13.87 -2.74
C PRO A 2 -16.27 -14.14 -4.26
N THR A 3 -17.24 -13.52 -4.91
CA THR A 3 -17.53 -13.57 -6.35
C THR A 3 -17.09 -12.29 -7.06
N LEU A 4 -16.91 -11.18 -6.31
CA LEU A 4 -16.37 -9.93 -6.83
C LEU A 4 -14.87 -10.09 -7.18
N LYS A 5 -14.51 -9.67 -8.41
CA LYS A 5 -13.13 -9.74 -8.93
C LYS A 5 -12.16 -8.87 -8.11
N PRO A 6 -10.89 -9.28 -7.94
CA PRO A 6 -9.86 -8.43 -7.33
C PRO A 6 -9.68 -7.09 -8.06
N LEU A 7 -9.33 -6.03 -7.32
CA LEU A 7 -9.21 -4.64 -7.81
C LEU A 7 -7.80 -4.05 -7.55
N PRO A 8 -7.33 -3.04 -8.31
CA PRO A 8 -7.95 -2.42 -9.49
C PRO A 8 -8.02 -3.35 -10.69
N ASP A 9 -8.89 -3.06 -11.67
CA ASP A 9 -9.02 -3.88 -12.86
C ASP A 9 -8.08 -3.49 -14.00
N CYS A 10 -6.78 -3.70 -13.78
CA CYS A 10 -5.70 -3.46 -14.74
C CYS A 10 -4.62 -4.55 -14.63
N GLU A 11 -3.50 -4.39 -15.33
CA GLU A 11 -2.30 -5.21 -15.08
C GLU A 11 -1.60 -4.84 -13.76
N GLY A 12 -0.97 -5.84 -13.15
CA GLY A 12 -0.20 -5.71 -11.92
C GLY A 12 -0.91 -6.28 -10.69
N PRO A 13 -0.56 -5.78 -9.49
CA PRO A 13 -1.06 -6.32 -8.22
C PRO A 13 -2.50 -5.89 -7.96
N LYS A 14 -3.31 -6.81 -7.42
CA LYS A 14 -4.71 -6.60 -7.07
C LYS A 14 -4.99 -7.05 -5.63
N LEU A 15 -5.93 -6.37 -4.97
CA LEU A 15 -6.49 -6.75 -3.68
C LEU A 15 -7.81 -7.52 -3.89
N GLU A 16 -7.94 -8.65 -3.21
CA GLU A 16 -9.17 -9.48 -3.20
C GLU A 16 -10.30 -8.78 -2.44
N CYS A 17 -11.55 -9.14 -2.76
CA CYS A 17 -12.70 -8.73 -1.98
C CYS A 17 -12.70 -9.46 -0.62
N PHE A 18 -13.14 -8.78 0.45
CA PHE A 18 -13.29 -9.37 1.79
C PHE A 18 -14.57 -10.21 1.89
N THR A 19 -15.69 -9.64 1.48
CA THR A 19 -16.98 -10.33 1.26
C THR A 19 -17.80 -9.52 0.26
N ASP A 20 -18.61 -10.19 -0.57
CA ASP A 20 -19.44 -9.52 -1.59
C ASP A 20 -20.65 -8.80 -0.98
N ASP A 21 -21.09 -9.28 0.19
CA ASP A 21 -22.38 -8.94 0.77
C ASP A 21 -22.26 -8.89 2.29
N LEU A 22 -22.12 -7.67 2.81
CA LEU A 22 -21.98 -7.41 4.25
C LEU A 22 -23.25 -7.76 5.04
N THR A 23 -24.43 -7.85 4.41
CA THR A 23 -25.69 -8.19 5.10
C THR A 23 -25.72 -9.63 5.63
N LYS A 24 -24.83 -10.49 5.13
CA LYS A 24 -24.61 -11.86 5.62
C LYS A 24 -23.71 -11.93 6.86
N HIS A 25 -23.17 -10.81 7.33
CA HIS A 25 -22.23 -10.73 8.44
C HIS A 25 -22.79 -9.89 9.59
N ASN A 26 -22.36 -10.19 10.82
CA ASN A 26 -22.68 -9.39 12.00
C ASN A 26 -21.77 -8.15 12.03
N PHE A 27 -22.11 -7.15 11.21
CA PHE A 27 -21.43 -5.86 11.17
C PHE A 27 -21.96 -4.92 12.26
N LYS A 28 -21.05 -4.35 13.05
CA LYS A 28 -21.34 -3.27 13.99
C LYS A 28 -20.29 -2.18 13.87
N PHE A 29 -20.72 -0.93 13.75
CA PHE A 29 -19.83 0.21 13.93
C PHE A 29 -19.52 0.42 15.42
N LEU A 30 -18.31 0.91 15.73
CA LEU A 30 -17.87 1.17 17.12
C LEU A 30 -17.47 2.62 17.35
N GLU A 31 -16.60 3.20 16.51
CA GLU A 31 -16.12 4.60 16.65
C GLU A 31 -15.46 5.10 15.34
N ILE A 32 -15.42 6.42 15.12
CA ILE A 32 -14.55 7.02 14.09
C ILE A 32 -13.13 7.12 14.66
N LEU A 33 -12.14 6.58 13.92
CA LEU A 33 -10.72 6.64 14.28
C LEU A 33 -10.00 7.84 13.67
N GLY A 34 -10.56 8.42 12.59
CA GLY A 34 -10.07 9.66 11.99
C GLY A 34 -10.73 9.97 10.65
N SER A 35 -10.56 11.18 10.15
CA SER A 35 -11.03 11.60 8.83
C SER A 35 -9.95 12.44 8.12
N GLY A 36 -9.96 12.44 6.80
CA GLY A 36 -9.02 13.17 5.95
C GLY A 36 -9.58 13.37 4.54
N CYS A 37 -8.84 14.13 3.72
CA CYS A 37 -9.34 14.74 2.47
C CYS A 37 -10.04 13.81 1.47
N HIS A 38 -9.73 12.50 1.49
CA HIS A 38 -10.34 11.52 0.56
C HIS A 38 -10.91 10.27 1.27
N SER A 39 -10.94 10.24 2.61
CA SER A 39 -11.34 9.03 3.35
C SER A 39 -11.62 9.25 4.85
N THR A 40 -12.58 8.49 5.38
CA THR A 40 -12.82 8.35 6.83
C THR A 40 -12.41 6.95 7.29
N VAL A 41 -11.72 6.83 8.42
CA VAL A 41 -11.35 5.55 9.03
C VAL A 41 -12.25 5.28 10.22
N VAL A 42 -12.92 4.13 10.21
CA VAL A 42 -13.85 3.70 11.25
C VAL A 42 -13.36 2.41 11.89
N LYS A 43 -13.68 2.21 13.17
CA LYS A 43 -13.53 0.93 13.87
C LYS A 43 -14.88 0.21 13.79
N ALA A 44 -14.85 -1.05 13.42
CA ALA A 44 -16.04 -1.89 13.34
C ALA A 44 -15.75 -3.29 13.86
N GLU A 45 -16.77 -3.95 14.38
CA GLU A 45 -16.82 -5.39 14.58
C GLU A 45 -17.44 -6.03 13.34
N ILE A 46 -16.83 -7.11 12.84
CA ILE A 46 -17.43 -8.02 11.86
C ILE A 46 -17.28 -9.43 12.41
N ASP A 47 -18.41 -10.13 12.60
CA ASP A 47 -18.48 -11.50 13.12
C ASP A 47 -17.70 -11.70 14.44
N GLY A 48 -17.77 -10.72 15.34
CA GLY A 48 -17.08 -10.75 16.64
C GLY A 48 -15.59 -10.38 16.61
N LYS A 49 -15.01 -10.05 15.44
CA LYS A 49 -13.65 -9.53 15.33
C LYS A 49 -13.64 -8.02 15.04
N ILE A 50 -12.76 -7.28 15.72
CA ILE A 50 -12.55 -5.85 15.51
C ILE A 50 -11.58 -5.60 14.35
N TYR A 51 -11.95 -4.64 13.48
CA TYR A 51 -11.20 -4.19 12.31
C TYR A 51 -11.12 -2.65 12.27
N ALA A 52 -10.11 -2.14 11.58
CA ALA A 52 -10.08 -0.75 11.10
C ALA A 52 -10.48 -0.76 9.62
N ILE A 53 -11.52 -0.01 9.27
CA ILE A 53 -12.07 0.04 7.91
C ILE A 53 -11.88 1.47 7.39
N LYS A 54 -11.16 1.62 6.28
CA LYS A 54 -10.98 2.92 5.61
C LYS A 54 -12.01 3.04 4.49
N LEU A 55 -12.88 4.04 4.60
CA LEU A 55 -13.97 4.37 3.67
C LEU A 55 -13.47 5.40 2.65
N PHE A 56 -13.77 5.20 1.38
CA PHE A 56 -13.44 6.08 0.26
C PHE A 56 -14.74 6.44 -0.46
N PHE A 57 -15.20 7.68 -0.29
CA PHE A 57 -16.46 8.15 -0.88
C PHE A 57 -16.26 8.52 -2.36
N PRO A 58 -17.17 8.16 -3.28
CA PRO A 58 -16.97 8.31 -4.72
C PRO A 58 -16.48 9.68 -5.18
N PHE A 59 -17.05 10.76 -4.63
CA PHE A 59 -16.74 12.15 -4.94
C PHE A 59 -15.27 12.57 -4.72
N TYR A 60 -14.52 11.81 -3.90
CA TYR A 60 -13.09 12.05 -3.64
C TYR A 60 -12.14 11.04 -4.34
N VAL A 61 -12.67 10.08 -5.11
CA VAL A 61 -11.86 9.00 -5.72
C VAL A 61 -12.21 8.67 -7.18
N ASP A 62 -13.18 9.33 -7.80
CA ASP A 62 -13.50 9.17 -9.23
C ASP A 62 -12.45 9.82 -10.16
N LYS A 63 -11.74 10.83 -9.65
CA LYS A 63 -10.71 11.62 -10.33
C LYS A 63 -9.32 11.33 -9.74
N PRO A 64 -8.27 11.17 -10.58
CA PRO A 64 -6.91 10.91 -10.11
C PRO A 64 -6.24 12.20 -9.61
N GLU A 65 -6.20 12.41 -8.30
CA GLU A 65 -5.48 13.56 -7.70
C GLU A 65 -3.96 13.33 -7.65
N PHE A 66 -3.22 14.04 -8.51
CA PHE A 66 -1.77 14.18 -8.40
C PHE A 66 -1.28 15.47 -9.08
N ARG A 67 -0.58 16.34 -8.35
CA ARG A 67 0.21 17.42 -8.94
C ARG A 67 1.62 16.94 -9.26
N MET A 68 2.05 17.12 -10.50
CA MET A 68 3.36 16.70 -11.01
C MET A 68 3.87 17.63 -12.12
N ALA A 69 4.29 18.85 -11.74
CA ALA A 69 5.11 19.67 -12.62
C ALA A 69 6.61 19.36 -12.40
N PRO A 70 7.45 19.38 -13.46
CA PRO A 70 8.89 19.53 -13.30
C PRO A 70 9.22 20.80 -12.49
N ILE A 71 10.31 20.79 -11.72
CA ILE A 71 10.76 21.96 -10.93
C ILE A 71 10.89 23.20 -11.82
N ASP A 72 11.43 23.00 -13.03
CA ASP A 72 11.64 23.99 -14.09
C ASP A 72 10.35 24.72 -14.53
N LYS A 73 9.18 24.18 -14.15
CA LYS A 73 7.84 24.72 -14.43
C LYS A 73 7.03 25.05 -13.18
N PHE A 74 7.62 25.09 -11.97
CA PHE A 74 6.90 25.45 -10.73
C PHE A 74 6.52 26.95 -10.61
N HIS A 75 6.55 27.66 -11.74
CA HIS A 75 6.19 29.08 -11.90
C HIS A 75 5.17 29.31 -13.03
N VAL A 76 4.45 28.28 -13.51
CA VAL A 76 3.16 28.54 -14.18
C VAL A 76 2.17 29.08 -13.16
N ASP A 77 1.45 30.15 -13.50
CA ASP A 77 0.39 30.69 -12.66
C ASP A 77 -0.80 29.72 -12.62
N ARG A 78 -1.73 29.88 -11.67
CA ARG A 78 -2.85 28.93 -11.48
C ARG A 78 -3.73 28.83 -12.73
N GLU A 79 -3.96 29.95 -13.42
CA GLU A 79 -4.67 29.97 -14.71
C GLU A 79 -3.90 29.26 -15.84
N GLU A 80 -2.57 29.17 -15.75
CA GLU A 80 -1.73 28.51 -16.74
C GLU A 80 -1.59 27.00 -16.44
N ASP A 81 -1.58 26.58 -15.18
CA ASP A 81 -1.77 25.17 -14.78
C ASP A 81 -3.18 24.66 -15.17
N GLU A 82 -4.22 25.47 -14.95
CA GLU A 82 -5.59 25.22 -15.45
C GLU A 82 -5.63 25.17 -17.00
N ARG A 83 -4.79 25.91 -17.73
CA ARG A 83 -4.65 25.81 -19.20
C ARG A 83 -3.85 24.60 -19.68
N LEU A 84 -2.78 24.20 -18.99
CA LEU A 84 -2.04 22.97 -19.33
C LEU A 84 -2.91 21.73 -19.06
N THR A 85 -3.62 21.68 -17.94
CA THR A 85 -4.51 20.57 -17.58
C THR A 85 -5.79 20.50 -18.42
N SER A 86 -6.28 21.63 -18.94
CA SER A 86 -7.40 21.65 -19.90
C SER A 86 -7.01 21.33 -21.35
N SER A 87 -5.73 21.05 -21.64
CA SER A 87 -5.37 20.29 -22.84
C SER A 87 -5.92 18.86 -22.71
N LYS A 88 -7.13 18.64 -23.27
CA LYS A 88 -7.98 17.47 -22.98
C LYS A 88 -7.21 16.16 -23.08
N MET A 89 -6.86 15.60 -21.93
CA MET A 89 -6.20 14.30 -21.84
C MET A 89 -7.08 13.24 -22.51
N PRO A 90 -6.53 12.39 -23.40
CA PRO A 90 -7.29 11.32 -24.02
C PRO A 90 -7.95 10.42 -22.97
N GLN A 91 -9.21 10.05 -23.19
CA GLN A 91 -10.02 9.32 -22.20
C GLN A 91 -9.32 8.04 -21.69
N HIS A 92 -8.66 7.28 -22.58
CA HIS A 92 -7.89 6.09 -22.21
C HIS A 92 -6.74 6.37 -21.22
N ALA A 93 -6.13 7.56 -21.26
CA ALA A 93 -5.08 7.96 -20.34
C ALA A 93 -5.66 8.41 -18.99
N ALA A 94 -6.80 9.09 -18.99
CA ALA A 94 -7.55 9.41 -17.78
C ALA A 94 -8.03 8.15 -17.06
N ASP A 95 -8.54 7.15 -17.79
CA ASP A 95 -8.99 5.87 -17.21
C ASP A 95 -7.80 5.01 -16.75
N SER A 96 -6.69 5.03 -17.47
CA SER A 96 -5.44 4.42 -16.99
C SER A 96 -4.95 5.10 -15.70
N LEU A 97 -5.09 6.42 -15.54
CA LEU A 97 -4.75 7.12 -14.30
C LEU A 97 -5.74 6.81 -13.18
N ARG A 98 -7.05 6.69 -13.44
CA ARG A 98 -8.04 6.24 -12.45
C ARG A 98 -7.64 4.91 -11.81
N LEU A 99 -7.18 3.95 -12.61
CA LEU A 99 -6.73 2.63 -12.15
C LEU A 99 -5.34 2.61 -11.46
N HIS A 100 -4.56 3.71 -11.57
CA HIS A 100 -3.16 3.78 -11.14
C HIS A 100 -2.82 4.89 -10.14
N ALA A 101 -3.72 5.87 -9.92
CA ALA A 101 -3.43 7.08 -9.15
C ALA A 101 -4.54 7.53 -8.18
N THR A 102 -5.76 6.96 -8.22
CA THR A 102 -6.82 7.28 -7.25
C THR A 102 -6.57 6.62 -5.89
N SER A 103 -6.98 7.28 -4.80
CA SER A 103 -6.63 6.90 -3.42
C SER A 103 -6.98 5.44 -3.06
N PHE A 104 -8.17 4.97 -3.46
CA PHE A 104 -8.59 3.58 -3.24
C PHE A 104 -7.75 2.58 -4.06
N ASN A 105 -7.49 2.88 -5.34
CA ASN A 105 -6.75 1.96 -6.21
C ASN A 105 -5.26 1.91 -5.85
N ASN A 106 -4.64 3.03 -5.47
CA ASN A 106 -3.27 3.08 -4.95
C ASN A 106 -3.08 2.13 -3.76
N GLU A 107 -4.00 2.21 -2.80
CA GLU A 107 -3.96 1.39 -1.59
C GLU A 107 -4.24 -0.10 -1.90
N CYS A 108 -5.18 -0.40 -2.81
CA CYS A 108 -5.40 -1.77 -3.31
C CYS A 108 -4.17 -2.36 -4.01
N ARG A 109 -3.45 -1.59 -4.85
CA ARG A 109 -2.23 -2.05 -5.52
C ARG A 109 -1.11 -2.33 -4.52
N ALA A 110 -0.92 -1.45 -3.54
CA ALA A 110 0.12 -1.60 -2.53
C ALA A 110 -0.10 -2.86 -1.69
N TYR A 111 -1.28 -3.04 -1.09
CA TYR A 111 -1.59 -4.25 -0.32
C TYR A 111 -1.66 -5.51 -1.19
N GLY A 112 -2.15 -5.40 -2.43
CA GLY A 112 -2.11 -6.50 -3.41
C GLY A 112 -0.69 -6.98 -3.70
N ARG A 113 0.28 -6.08 -3.82
CA ARG A 113 1.72 -6.41 -3.99
C ARG A 113 2.29 -7.07 -2.73
N LEU A 114 1.87 -6.65 -1.54
CA LEU A 114 2.28 -7.30 -0.30
C LEU A 114 1.72 -8.72 -0.17
N LYS A 115 0.46 -8.97 -0.56
CA LYS A 115 -0.11 -10.32 -0.68
C LYS A 115 0.63 -11.16 -1.75
N GLU A 116 0.78 -10.63 -2.96
CA GLU A 116 1.47 -11.27 -4.11
C GLU A 116 2.88 -11.79 -3.75
N LEU A 117 3.61 -11.08 -2.88
CA LEU A 117 4.97 -11.44 -2.47
C LEU A 117 5.07 -12.20 -1.13
N GLY A 118 3.97 -12.43 -0.40
CA GLY A 118 4.01 -12.95 0.97
C GLY A 118 4.70 -12.00 1.96
N ARG A 119 4.50 -10.68 1.77
CA ARG A 119 5.19 -9.58 2.46
C ARG A 119 4.27 -8.65 3.24
N GLU A 120 3.07 -9.12 3.60
CA GLU A 120 2.09 -8.37 4.43
C GLU A 120 2.71 -7.77 5.70
N HIS A 121 3.68 -8.46 6.32
CA HIS A 121 4.43 -8.02 7.51
C HIS A 121 5.21 -6.70 7.36
N LEU A 122 5.28 -6.11 6.15
CA LEU A 122 5.87 -4.79 5.94
C LEU A 122 4.95 -3.63 6.39
N ALA A 123 3.64 -3.87 6.45
CA ALA A 123 2.60 -2.89 6.76
C ALA A 123 1.59 -3.48 7.79
N VAL A 124 0.48 -2.78 8.04
CA VAL A 124 -0.69 -3.42 8.67
C VAL A 124 -1.27 -4.48 7.74
N LYS A 125 -1.78 -5.59 8.29
CA LYS A 125 -2.43 -6.64 7.51
C LYS A 125 -3.79 -6.18 6.99
N VAL A 126 -4.10 -6.54 5.74
CA VAL A 126 -5.35 -6.20 5.05
C VAL A 126 -6.01 -7.45 4.52
N HIS A 127 -7.29 -7.62 4.86
CA HIS A 127 -8.05 -8.84 4.58
C HIS A 127 -8.63 -8.78 3.16
N GLY A 128 -9.20 -7.64 2.78
CA GLY A 128 -9.67 -7.36 1.43
C GLY A 128 -10.31 -5.97 1.32
N TYR A 129 -10.88 -5.68 0.15
CA TYR A 129 -11.76 -4.52 -0.04
C TYR A 129 -13.24 -4.88 0.16
N LEU A 130 -14.08 -3.88 0.41
CA LEU A 130 -15.54 -3.95 0.51
C LEU A 130 -16.19 -2.94 -0.46
N ARG A 131 -17.46 -3.19 -0.78
CA ARG A 131 -18.41 -2.20 -1.31
C ARG A 131 -19.48 -2.00 -0.24
N LEU A 132 -19.82 -0.75 0.06
CA LEU A 132 -20.92 -0.40 0.97
C LEU A 132 -21.88 0.53 0.23
N TYR A 133 -23.18 0.28 0.32
CA TYR A 133 -24.21 1.20 -0.18
C TYR A 133 -24.85 1.92 1.01
N ILE A 134 -25.26 3.18 0.84
CA ILE A 134 -25.82 3.99 1.94
C ILE A 134 -27.03 3.29 2.62
N PRO A 135 -27.98 2.64 1.90
CA PRO A 135 -29.06 1.88 2.53
C PRO A 135 -28.64 0.64 3.34
N GLN A 136 -27.38 0.19 3.25
CA GLN A 136 -26.81 -0.90 4.04
C GLN A 136 -26.09 -0.40 5.30
N ILE A 137 -26.00 0.92 5.48
CA ILE A 137 -25.30 1.58 6.59
C ILE A 137 -26.36 2.12 7.57
N ASP A 138 -26.26 1.70 8.83
CA ASP A 138 -27.11 2.15 9.94
C ASP A 138 -27.23 3.68 10.03
N GLU A 139 -28.44 4.19 10.30
CA GLU A 139 -28.74 5.64 10.32
C GLU A 139 -27.84 6.44 11.27
N HIS A 140 -27.41 5.86 12.39
CA HIS A 140 -26.48 6.49 13.32
C HIS A 140 -25.10 6.66 12.69
N ILE A 141 -24.64 5.67 11.92
CA ILE A 141 -23.39 5.75 11.14
C ILE A 141 -23.54 6.78 10.02
N GLN A 142 -24.68 6.81 9.31
CA GLN A 142 -24.94 7.84 8.30
C GLN A 142 -24.87 9.24 8.91
N SER A 143 -25.50 9.46 10.07
CA SER A 143 -25.47 10.72 10.81
C SER A 143 -24.04 11.13 11.24
N MET A 144 -23.24 10.17 11.70
CA MET A 144 -21.83 10.41 12.04
C MET A 144 -20.95 10.69 10.80
N ILE A 145 -21.19 10.02 9.67
CA ILE A 145 -20.50 10.33 8.41
C ILE A 145 -20.86 11.74 7.94
N ARG A 146 -22.17 12.07 7.88
CA ARG A 146 -22.68 13.41 7.53
C ARG A 146 -22.02 14.51 8.35
N SER A 147 -21.92 14.34 9.67
CA SER A 147 -21.39 15.34 10.59
C SER A 147 -19.85 15.40 10.68
N THR A 148 -19.13 14.44 10.11
CA THR A 148 -17.64 14.41 10.11
C THR A 148 -17.03 14.99 8.83
N LEU A 149 -17.84 15.27 7.80
CA LEU A 149 -17.39 15.91 6.57
C LEU A 149 -17.28 17.44 6.78
N PRO A 150 -16.16 18.10 6.40
CA PRO A 150 -15.97 19.52 6.68
C PRO A 150 -17.02 20.42 6.02
N GLY A 151 -17.62 21.33 6.80
CA GLY A 151 -18.74 22.19 6.38
C GLY A 151 -18.47 23.24 5.29
N ALA A 152 -17.33 23.15 4.60
CA ALA A 152 -17.09 23.84 3.32
C ALA A 152 -17.38 22.94 2.10
N GLN A 153 -17.86 21.72 2.33
CA GLN A 153 -18.26 20.74 1.31
C GLN A 153 -19.70 20.23 1.58
N TYR A 154 -20.57 21.08 2.14
CA TYR A 154 -21.99 20.82 2.43
C TYR A 154 -22.85 20.78 1.15
N THR A 155 -22.54 19.90 0.18
CA THR A 155 -23.29 19.80 -1.09
C THR A 155 -23.50 18.35 -1.58
N THR A 156 -23.47 17.34 -0.70
CA THR A 156 -23.56 15.91 -1.09
C THR A 156 -24.36 15.00 -0.14
N PHE A 157 -24.92 15.52 0.96
CA PHE A 157 -25.78 14.73 1.86
C PHE A 157 -27.15 15.36 2.15
N ASP A 158 -27.21 16.70 2.19
CA ASP A 158 -28.48 17.43 2.20
C ASP A 158 -28.85 17.92 0.78
N VAL A 159 -27.92 17.84 -0.17
CA VAL A 159 -28.19 17.90 -1.62
C VAL A 159 -28.39 16.46 -2.11
N MET A 160 -29.55 15.90 -1.78
CA MET A 160 -30.11 14.75 -2.49
C MET A 160 -31.04 15.22 -3.64
N GLU A 161 -30.75 16.40 -4.21
CA GLU A 161 -30.96 16.67 -5.63
C GLU A 161 -29.71 16.18 -6.39
N MET A 162 -29.50 14.86 -6.36
CA MET A 162 -28.62 14.20 -7.33
C MET A 162 -29.47 13.88 -8.56
N ASP A 163 -28.89 13.94 -9.77
CA ASP A 163 -29.47 13.19 -10.89
C ASP A 163 -29.48 11.69 -10.50
N ASP A 164 -30.57 10.98 -10.80
CA ASP A 164 -30.86 9.62 -10.28
C ASP A 164 -29.71 8.60 -10.51
N ASP A 165 -28.87 8.82 -11.53
CA ASP A 165 -27.76 7.95 -11.94
C ASP A 165 -26.60 7.84 -10.92
N GLU A 166 -26.38 8.82 -10.02
CA GLU A 166 -25.21 8.82 -9.11
C GLU A 166 -25.47 8.24 -7.71
N ALA A 167 -26.73 8.11 -7.27
CA ALA A 167 -27.07 7.64 -5.92
C ALA A 167 -26.72 6.16 -5.66
N ASP A 168 -26.62 5.36 -6.72
CA ASP A 168 -26.28 3.93 -6.68
C ASP A 168 -24.76 3.63 -6.60
N LEU A 169 -23.90 4.67 -6.53
CA LEU A 169 -22.45 4.46 -6.48
C LEU A 169 -21.98 3.94 -5.10
N PRO A 170 -21.24 2.81 -5.05
CA PRO A 170 -20.78 2.23 -3.79
C PRO A 170 -19.68 3.06 -3.14
N ILE A 171 -19.77 3.24 -1.82
CA ILE A 171 -18.63 3.64 -1.00
C ILE A 171 -17.64 2.46 -1.02
N MET A 172 -16.45 2.69 -1.57
CA MET A 172 -15.40 1.67 -1.60
C MET A 172 -14.67 1.67 -0.26
N ALA A 173 -14.33 0.49 0.26
CA ALA A 173 -13.69 0.40 1.58
C ALA A 173 -12.58 -0.66 1.64
N ILE A 174 -11.65 -0.53 2.58
CA ILE A 174 -10.52 -1.46 2.78
C ILE A 174 -10.46 -1.91 4.24
N VAL A 175 -10.48 -3.23 4.47
CA VAL A 175 -10.59 -3.86 5.80
C VAL A 175 -9.22 -4.28 6.32
N LYS A 176 -8.77 -3.65 7.40
CA LYS A 176 -7.44 -3.80 8.01
C LYS A 176 -7.54 -4.39 9.42
N ASP A 177 -6.50 -5.09 9.87
CA ASP A 177 -6.38 -5.44 11.29
C ASP A 177 -6.35 -4.15 12.14
N TRP A 178 -7.20 -4.07 13.17
CA TRP A 178 -7.18 -2.95 14.10
C TRP A 178 -5.95 -3.04 15.02
N ILE A 179 -5.10 -2.02 14.99
CA ILE A 179 -4.00 -1.85 15.93
C ILE A 179 -4.44 -0.77 16.94
N PRO A 180 -4.45 -1.05 18.25
CA PRO A 180 -4.77 -0.06 19.27
C PRO A 180 -3.88 1.18 19.15
N ASP A 181 -4.49 2.35 19.21
CA ASP A 181 -3.75 3.60 19.32
C ASP A 181 -3.46 3.92 20.78
N TYR A 182 -2.23 4.34 21.07
CA TYR A 182 -1.78 4.75 22.39
C TYR A 182 -1.57 6.27 22.51
N ARG A 183 -1.89 7.01 21.43
CA ARG A 183 -2.13 8.46 21.48
C ARG A 183 -3.45 8.73 22.20
N LYS A 184 -3.42 9.64 23.17
CA LYS A 184 -4.63 10.22 23.77
C LYS A 184 -5.39 11.05 22.72
N PRO A 185 -6.70 11.29 22.89
CA PRO A 185 -7.46 12.22 22.04
C PRO A 185 -6.85 13.62 21.93
N THR A 186 -6.08 14.06 22.94
CA THR A 186 -5.31 15.32 22.95
C THR A 186 -3.92 15.24 22.28
N GLY A 187 -3.65 14.19 21.50
CA GLY A 187 -2.40 13.97 20.75
C GLY A 187 -1.20 13.47 21.57
N GLY A 188 -1.17 13.68 22.89
CA GLY A 188 -0.10 13.19 23.76
C GLY A 188 -0.14 11.67 23.96
N MET A 189 1.02 11.03 24.14
CA MET A 189 1.14 9.59 24.46
C MET A 189 1.53 9.37 25.93
N THR A 190 1.57 8.11 26.40
CA THR A 190 2.27 7.76 27.65
C THR A 190 3.77 7.59 27.40
N ARG A 191 4.58 7.71 28.46
CA ARG A 191 6.05 7.58 28.42
C ARG A 191 6.48 6.24 27.82
N GLU A 192 5.74 5.18 28.13
CA GLU A 192 5.96 3.81 27.67
C GLU A 192 5.60 3.68 26.19
N ALA A 193 4.48 4.27 25.76
CA ALA A 193 4.07 4.30 24.36
C ALA A 193 5.07 5.09 23.49
N GLN A 194 5.58 6.22 23.99
CA GLN A 194 6.65 6.98 23.33
C GLN A 194 7.93 6.16 23.21
N GLN A 195 8.38 5.49 24.27
CA GLN A 195 9.56 4.63 24.18
C GLN A 195 9.35 3.44 23.22
N ARG A 196 8.13 2.86 23.12
CA ARG A 196 7.79 1.88 22.07
C ARG A 196 7.89 2.48 20.67
N GLN A 197 7.32 3.67 20.44
CA GLN A 197 7.39 4.37 19.15
C GLN A 197 8.85 4.59 18.70
N ILE A 198 9.72 5.05 19.61
CA ILE A 198 11.16 5.24 19.35
C ILE A 198 11.84 3.89 19.03
N ASN A 199 11.51 2.83 19.77
CA ASN A 199 12.04 1.48 19.56
C ASN A 199 11.61 0.84 18.23
N HIS A 200 10.49 1.28 17.63
CA HIS A 200 10.02 0.78 16.33
C HIS A 200 10.75 1.38 15.12
N LEU A 201 11.36 2.57 15.25
CA LEU A 201 12.03 3.28 14.15
C LEU A 201 13.02 2.41 13.32
N PRO A 202 13.88 1.55 13.90
CA PRO A 202 14.78 0.68 13.13
C PRO A 202 14.04 -0.36 12.28
N ARG A 203 12.84 -0.79 12.72
CA ARG A 203 11.98 -1.71 11.96
C ARG A 203 11.22 -0.95 10.87
N MET A 204 10.68 0.23 11.19
CA MET A 204 9.98 1.08 10.22
C MET A 204 10.87 1.45 9.04
N LEU A 205 12.12 1.88 9.28
CA LEU A 205 13.11 2.16 8.22
C LEU A 205 13.45 0.90 7.39
N ARG A 206 13.58 -0.26 8.05
CA ARG A 206 13.85 -1.54 7.37
C ARG A 206 12.67 -1.94 6.48
N ASN A 207 11.45 -1.77 6.96
CA ASN A 207 10.23 -2.06 6.22
C ASN A 207 10.08 -1.13 5.01
N LEU A 208 10.27 0.18 5.19
CA LEU A 208 10.23 1.17 4.11
C LEU A 208 11.21 0.82 2.96
N ARG A 209 12.46 0.48 3.30
CA ARG A 209 13.44 0.00 2.31
C ARG A 209 13.03 -1.32 1.65
N GLN A 210 12.25 -2.17 2.31
CA GLN A 210 11.67 -3.36 1.66
C GLN A 210 10.44 -3.03 0.79
N LEU A 211 9.64 -2.00 1.10
CA LEU A 211 8.57 -1.52 0.22
C LEU A 211 9.13 -1.02 -1.10
N HIS A 212 10.20 -0.21 -1.07
CA HIS A 212 10.97 0.20 -2.26
C HIS A 212 11.44 -1.01 -3.07
N LYS A 213 11.98 -2.04 -2.41
CA LYS A 213 12.37 -3.30 -3.03
C LYS A 213 11.20 -4.13 -3.60
N CYS A 214 9.96 -3.84 -3.24
CA CYS A 214 8.74 -4.46 -3.79
C CYS A 214 8.13 -3.64 -4.95
N GLY A 215 8.80 -2.58 -5.40
CA GLY A 215 8.27 -1.68 -6.42
C GLY A 215 7.19 -0.74 -5.91
N ILE A 216 7.14 -0.46 -4.59
CA ILE A 216 6.19 0.45 -3.93
C ILE A 216 6.94 1.70 -3.45
N VAL A 217 6.38 2.90 -3.65
CA VAL A 217 6.76 4.16 -2.97
C VAL A 217 5.53 4.74 -2.28
N VAL A 218 5.69 5.36 -1.11
CA VAL A 218 4.56 5.81 -0.25
C VAL A 218 4.09 7.22 -0.59
N ARG A 219 5.03 8.11 -0.96
CA ARG A 219 4.86 9.52 -1.33
C ARG A 219 4.37 10.46 -0.21
N ASP A 220 3.43 10.02 0.62
CA ASP A 220 2.84 10.83 1.70
C ASP A 220 3.21 10.29 3.11
N LEU A 221 4.48 9.99 3.36
CA LEU A 221 4.89 9.30 4.59
C LEU A 221 4.86 10.21 5.84
N LYS A 222 3.89 10.00 6.73
CA LYS A 222 3.66 10.81 7.94
C LYS A 222 3.73 9.95 9.22
N SER A 223 4.19 10.56 10.32
CA SER A 223 4.27 9.90 11.64
C SER A 223 2.93 9.35 12.13
N VAL A 224 1.84 10.03 11.80
CA VAL A 224 0.49 9.68 12.24
C VAL A 224 -0.06 8.39 11.61
N GLN A 225 0.53 7.91 10.52
CA GLN A 225 0.15 6.70 9.78
C GLN A 225 0.80 5.41 10.34
N TYR A 226 1.66 5.52 11.36
CA TYR A 226 2.40 4.39 11.95
C TYR A 226 1.82 3.97 13.30
N HIS A 227 1.18 2.79 13.36
CA HIS A 227 0.61 2.21 14.58
C HIS A 227 1.45 1.02 15.04
N GLU A 228 2.00 1.06 16.26
CA GLU A 228 2.98 0.10 16.81
C GLU A 228 4.06 -0.30 15.77
N GLY A 229 4.55 0.68 15.01
CA GLY A 229 5.57 0.52 13.98
C GLY A 229 5.14 -0.15 12.66
N HIS A 230 3.84 -0.26 12.38
CA HIS A 230 3.31 -0.72 11.09
C HIS A 230 2.73 0.45 10.30
N LEU A 231 3.07 0.56 9.01
CA LEU A 231 2.50 1.58 8.13
C LEU A 231 1.05 1.20 7.78
N CYS A 232 0.12 2.13 7.99
CA CYS A 232 -1.32 1.88 7.88
C CYS A 232 -2.00 2.57 6.69
N ASP A 233 -1.27 3.37 5.90
CA ASP A 233 -1.82 4.14 4.79
C ASP A 233 -0.99 4.00 3.51
N PHE A 234 -1.67 3.87 2.36
CA PHE A 234 -1.07 3.88 1.03
C PHE A 234 -1.91 4.69 0.01
N SER A 235 -2.76 5.63 0.44
CA SER A 235 -3.60 6.46 -0.45
C SER A 235 -2.83 7.12 -1.59
N HIS A 236 -1.61 7.60 -1.35
CA HIS A 236 -0.81 8.28 -2.38
C HIS A 236 0.28 7.38 -2.99
N ALA A 237 0.30 6.09 -2.65
CA ALA A 237 1.39 5.20 -3.02
C ALA A 237 1.36 4.81 -4.51
N TRP A 238 2.54 4.77 -5.15
CA TRP A 238 2.66 4.14 -6.47
C TRP A 238 3.25 2.74 -6.35
N THR A 239 2.72 1.81 -7.16
CA THR A 239 3.18 0.43 -7.20
C THR A 239 3.38 -0.04 -8.64
N ILE A 240 4.56 -0.55 -8.98
CA ILE A 240 4.94 -1.10 -10.29
C ILE A 240 4.14 -2.40 -10.62
N PRO A 241 3.62 -2.58 -11.85
CA PRO A 241 3.66 -1.69 -13.00
C PRO A 241 2.82 -0.42 -12.78
N HIS A 242 3.29 0.71 -13.27
CA HIS A 242 2.64 2.00 -13.11
C HIS A 242 2.63 2.77 -14.43
N VAL A 243 1.58 3.56 -14.67
CA VAL A 243 1.45 4.35 -15.91
C VAL A 243 2.52 5.45 -16.04
N LEU A 244 3.10 5.88 -14.91
CA LEU A 244 4.25 6.77 -14.80
C LEU A 244 5.58 6.02 -14.54
N GLY A 245 5.57 4.68 -14.68
CA GLY A 245 6.73 3.81 -14.49
C GLY A 245 7.58 3.65 -15.76
N PRO A 246 8.71 2.93 -15.69
CA PRO A 246 9.63 2.75 -16.83
C PRO A 246 9.08 1.91 -17.99
N GLU A 247 7.93 1.24 -17.78
CA GLU A 247 7.16 0.51 -18.79
C GLU A 247 5.81 1.19 -19.09
N GLY A 248 5.58 2.38 -18.54
CA GLY A 248 4.34 3.13 -18.71
C GLY A 248 4.26 3.87 -20.05
N GLY A 249 3.06 3.98 -20.61
CA GLY A 249 2.84 4.69 -21.88
C GLY A 249 2.94 6.22 -21.78
N LEU A 250 2.77 6.79 -20.58
CA LEU A 250 3.02 8.20 -20.33
C LEU A 250 4.52 8.39 -20.09
N GLN A 251 5.19 9.07 -21.03
CA GLN A 251 6.65 9.21 -21.07
C GLN A 251 7.19 10.04 -19.89
N GLN A 252 7.40 9.38 -18.76
CA GLN A 252 8.04 9.95 -17.57
C GLN A 252 9.53 9.56 -17.51
N PRO A 253 10.38 10.42 -16.93
CA PRO A 253 11.79 10.10 -16.75
C PRO A 253 11.97 8.83 -15.90
N ARG A 254 12.85 7.93 -16.34
CA ARG A 254 13.05 6.60 -15.73
C ARG A 254 13.42 6.65 -14.24
N TRP A 255 13.94 7.79 -13.77
CA TRP A 255 14.33 8.03 -12.39
C TRP A 255 13.17 8.42 -11.45
N ALA A 256 11.94 8.62 -11.94
CA ALA A 256 10.80 9.14 -11.17
C ALA A 256 10.51 8.34 -9.88
N PHE A 257 10.55 7.00 -9.94
CA PHE A 257 10.35 6.14 -8.76
C PHE A 257 11.50 6.20 -7.76
N ALA A 258 12.75 6.32 -8.22
CA ALA A 258 13.90 6.55 -7.35
C ALA A 258 13.80 7.94 -6.67
N SER A 259 13.26 8.95 -7.36
CA SER A 259 13.02 10.28 -6.77
C SER A 259 11.97 10.21 -5.65
N MET A 260 10.86 9.49 -5.85
CA MET A 260 9.86 9.25 -4.80
C MET A 260 10.37 8.35 -3.66
N ALA A 261 11.28 7.39 -3.94
CA ALA A 261 11.90 6.58 -2.89
C ALA A 261 12.90 7.37 -2.03
N ALA A 262 13.58 8.38 -2.61
CA ALA A 262 14.39 9.34 -1.86
C ALA A 262 13.50 10.25 -0.99
N TRP A 263 12.37 10.70 -1.52
CA TRP A 263 11.38 11.50 -0.79
C TRP A 263 10.82 10.77 0.44
N ASP A 264 10.41 9.50 0.29
CA ASP A 264 10.00 8.63 1.40
C ASP A 264 11.07 8.58 2.52
N LEU A 265 12.35 8.49 2.15
CA LEU A 265 13.47 8.45 3.11
C LEU A 265 13.73 9.81 3.78
N LYS A 266 13.50 10.92 3.09
CA LYS A 266 13.55 12.27 3.66
C LYS A 266 12.46 12.44 4.71
N CYS A 267 11.20 12.16 4.37
CA CYS A 267 10.08 12.24 5.31
C CYS A 267 10.28 11.30 6.52
N PHE A 268 10.86 10.11 6.29
CA PHE A 268 11.25 9.23 7.39
C PHE A 268 12.32 9.86 8.30
N HIS A 269 13.34 10.49 7.74
CA HIS A 269 14.39 11.16 8.52
C HIS A 269 13.83 12.33 9.36
N GLU A 270 12.98 13.16 8.76
CA GLU A 270 12.35 14.31 9.44
C GLU A 270 11.45 13.85 10.60
N MET A 271 10.64 12.79 10.39
CA MET A 271 9.90 12.12 11.45
C MET A 271 10.81 11.57 12.55
N ALA A 272 11.87 10.83 12.19
CA ALA A 272 12.77 10.20 13.17
C ALA A 272 13.56 11.24 13.97
N LYS A 273 13.93 12.37 13.34
CA LYS A 273 14.53 13.53 14.01
C LYS A 273 13.55 14.14 15.00
N SER A 274 12.33 14.49 14.57
CA SER A 274 11.30 15.07 15.44
C SER A 274 10.99 14.19 16.67
N ILE A 275 10.96 12.86 16.49
CA ILE A 275 10.76 11.89 17.58
C ILE A 275 11.96 11.86 18.54
N ASN A 276 13.20 11.93 18.04
CA ASN A 276 14.40 11.99 18.88
C ASN A 276 14.55 13.34 19.61
N ASP A 277 14.34 14.46 18.90
CA ASP A 277 14.37 15.82 19.47
C ASP A 277 13.35 15.94 20.61
N TRP A 278 12.14 15.38 20.42
CA TRP A 278 11.13 15.32 21.48
C TRP A 278 11.53 14.41 22.65
N ALA A 279 12.17 13.26 22.37
CA ALA A 279 12.65 12.32 23.39
C ALA A 279 13.68 12.94 24.36
N ASP A 280 14.40 13.97 23.93
CA ASP A 280 15.34 14.75 24.74
C ASP A 280 14.67 15.81 25.62
N MET A 281 13.50 16.32 25.22
CA MET A 281 12.75 17.36 25.95
C MET A 281 11.89 16.79 27.11
N VAL A 282 11.80 15.46 27.24
CA VAL A 282 11.06 14.80 28.33
C VAL A 282 11.94 14.74 29.57
N GLU A 283 11.37 14.98 30.75
CA GLU A 283 12.05 14.71 32.03
C GLU A 283 11.55 13.42 32.70
N PRO A 284 12.47 12.55 33.20
CA PRO A 284 13.83 12.39 32.69
C PRO A 284 13.83 11.95 31.20
N PRO A 285 14.91 12.15 30.43
CA PRO A 285 14.93 11.85 28.99
C PRO A 285 14.56 10.41 28.61
N LEU A 286 14.08 10.24 27.38
CA LEU A 286 13.85 8.93 26.77
C LEU A 286 15.08 8.46 25.99
N LYS A 287 15.19 7.14 25.80
CA LYS A 287 16.31 6.56 25.06
C LYS A 287 16.10 6.76 23.56
N ARG A 288 16.84 7.72 22.97
CA ARG A 288 16.90 8.01 21.52
C ARG A 288 17.10 6.76 20.67
N CYS A 289 16.65 6.83 19.42
CA CYS A 289 16.98 5.86 18.39
C CYS A 289 18.20 6.29 17.57
N ASN A 290 19.30 5.54 17.69
CA ASN A 290 20.54 5.77 16.95
C ASN A 290 20.47 5.33 15.47
N SER A 291 19.33 4.82 14.99
CA SER A 291 19.15 4.37 13.59
C SER A 291 18.88 5.54 12.63
N VAL A 292 19.82 6.48 12.58
CA VAL A 292 19.80 7.60 11.62
C VAL A 292 20.04 7.06 10.20
N ILE A 293 19.34 7.60 9.21
CA ILE A 293 19.70 7.38 7.80
C ILE A 293 21.00 8.14 7.54
N SER A 294 22.09 7.41 7.36
CA SER A 294 23.39 7.97 6.96
C SER A 294 23.26 8.70 5.62
N ARG A 295 23.42 10.02 5.63
CA ARG A 295 23.72 10.79 4.42
C ARG A 295 25.06 10.32 3.85
N ASN A 296 25.16 10.25 2.54
CA ASN A 296 26.43 10.02 1.84
C ASN A 296 26.67 11.25 0.97
N GLU A 297 27.36 12.23 1.54
CA GLU A 297 27.44 13.59 1.00
C GLU A 297 28.15 13.62 -0.36
N GLU A 298 29.30 12.95 -0.47
CA GLU A 298 30.03 12.71 -1.73
C GLU A 298 29.11 12.17 -2.85
N ARG A 299 28.26 11.17 -2.54
CA ARG A 299 27.31 10.62 -3.51
C ARG A 299 26.15 11.58 -3.79
N CYS A 300 25.69 12.38 -2.82
CA CYS A 300 24.64 13.38 -3.06
C CYS A 300 25.15 14.50 -3.98
N GLU A 301 26.40 14.96 -3.81
CA GLU A 301 27.03 15.91 -4.73
C GLU A 301 27.22 15.37 -6.15
N SER A 302 27.40 14.05 -6.31
CA SER A 302 27.42 13.40 -7.62
C SER A 302 26.05 13.34 -8.33
N LEU A 303 24.95 13.57 -7.61
CA LEU A 303 23.57 13.49 -8.11
C LEU A 303 22.89 14.87 -8.30
N ARG A 304 23.51 15.95 -7.81
CA ARG A 304 23.02 17.32 -7.99
C ARG A 304 23.05 17.76 -9.46
N PRO A 305 22.01 18.47 -9.96
CA PRO A 305 22.03 19.10 -11.28
C PRO A 305 23.27 20.00 -11.48
N ARG A 306 24.03 19.71 -12.54
CA ARG A 306 25.14 20.56 -13.01
C ARG A 306 24.73 21.17 -14.36
N PRO A 307 24.68 22.51 -14.51
CA PRO A 307 24.18 23.16 -15.73
C PRO A 307 24.86 22.76 -17.05
N SER A 308 26.09 22.23 -16.99
CA SER A 308 26.87 21.79 -18.15
C SER A 308 26.72 20.31 -18.52
N MET A 309 25.92 19.52 -17.80
CA MET A 309 25.85 18.07 -17.94
C MET A 309 24.40 17.59 -18.14
N GLN A 310 23.97 17.37 -19.38
CA GLN A 310 22.66 16.75 -19.63
C GLN A 310 22.74 15.22 -19.39
N GLY A 311 22.55 14.83 -18.13
CA GLY A 311 22.53 13.44 -17.64
C GLY A 311 21.42 13.20 -16.61
N PRO A 312 21.22 11.97 -16.12
CA PRO A 312 20.07 11.59 -15.30
C PRO A 312 20.21 12.04 -13.84
N PHE A 313 20.06 13.35 -13.61
CA PHE A 313 19.77 13.89 -12.29
C PHE A 313 18.44 13.35 -11.75
N LEU A 314 18.29 13.39 -10.43
CA LEU A 314 17.03 13.15 -9.74
C LEU A 314 16.46 14.51 -9.29
N PRO A 315 15.87 15.35 -10.15
CA PRO A 315 15.02 16.41 -9.64
C PRO A 315 13.86 15.76 -8.87
N MET A 316 13.41 16.43 -7.80
CA MET A 316 12.10 16.10 -7.25
C MET A 316 11.06 16.28 -8.35
N LEU A 317 10.14 15.32 -8.48
CA LEU A 317 8.80 15.69 -8.94
C LEU A 317 8.24 16.55 -7.82
N ALA A 318 8.11 17.85 -8.05
CA ALA A 318 7.78 18.78 -6.98
C ALA A 318 6.33 18.54 -6.54
N TYR A 319 6.23 17.93 -5.37
CA TYR A 319 5.03 17.30 -4.84
C TYR A 319 4.67 17.97 -3.52
N ASP A 320 3.53 18.68 -3.52
CA ASP A 320 2.87 19.40 -2.42
C ASP A 320 3.73 20.41 -1.62
N CYS A 321 5.00 20.60 -1.99
CA CYS A 321 5.94 21.51 -1.36
C CYS A 321 6.19 22.73 -2.25
N SER A 322 5.94 23.92 -1.72
CA SER A 322 6.16 25.21 -2.40
C SER A 322 7.64 25.59 -2.61
N LYS A 323 8.58 24.69 -2.27
CA LYS A 323 10.01 24.82 -2.52
C LYS A 323 10.59 23.44 -2.90
N PRO A 324 11.42 23.32 -3.95
CA PRO A 324 12.19 22.11 -4.16
C PRO A 324 13.17 21.92 -2.99
N GLY A 325 13.25 20.70 -2.46
CA GLY A 325 14.16 20.35 -1.39
C GLY A 325 15.41 19.63 -1.90
N ASP A 326 16.52 19.73 -1.18
CA ASP A 326 17.73 18.98 -1.49
C ASP A 326 17.52 17.46 -1.38
N MET A 327 18.07 16.75 -2.36
CA MET A 327 17.96 15.29 -2.54
C MET A 327 19.07 14.53 -1.79
N ASP A 328 19.18 14.79 -0.49
CA ASP A 328 20.25 14.29 0.39
C ASP A 328 20.16 12.78 0.74
N TYR A 329 19.27 12.03 0.10
CA TYR A 329 18.96 10.63 0.43
C TYR A 329 19.00 9.73 -0.80
N TYR A 330 19.99 8.84 -0.86
CA TYR A 330 20.05 7.82 -1.91
C TYR A 330 19.25 6.57 -1.50
N PRO A 331 18.21 6.16 -2.26
CA PRO A 331 17.45 4.96 -1.96
C PRO A 331 18.27 3.70 -2.26
N PRO A 332 18.33 2.70 -1.35
CA PRO A 332 19.14 1.50 -1.53
C PRO A 332 18.59 0.54 -2.60
N PHE A 333 17.37 0.76 -3.07
CA PHE A 333 16.73 0.05 -4.17
C PHE A 333 15.95 1.07 -5.00
N ASP A 334 16.14 1.07 -6.32
CA ASP A 334 15.26 1.79 -7.24
C ASP A 334 13.98 0.94 -7.46
N PRO A 335 12.79 1.43 -7.07
CA PRO A 335 11.54 0.68 -7.25
C PRO A 335 11.19 0.45 -8.73
N ALA A 336 11.67 1.28 -9.66
CA ALA A 336 11.45 1.12 -11.10
C ALA A 336 12.05 -0.20 -11.64
N LEU A 337 13.11 -0.72 -10.99
CA LEU A 337 13.78 -1.95 -11.39
C LEU A 337 13.05 -3.23 -10.91
N PHE A 338 11.86 -3.10 -10.32
CA PHE A 338 11.07 -4.23 -9.85
C PHE A 338 10.49 -5.06 -11.00
N ASN A 339 11.04 -6.25 -11.23
CA ASN A 339 10.61 -7.17 -12.28
C ASN A 339 9.29 -7.91 -11.93
N TRP A 340 8.18 -7.18 -12.03
CA TRP A 340 6.82 -7.69 -11.83
C TRP A 340 6.45 -8.81 -12.83
N ARG A 341 6.89 -8.72 -14.10
CA ARG A 341 6.64 -9.74 -15.13
C ARG A 341 7.19 -11.13 -14.75
N ALA A 342 8.27 -11.18 -13.95
CA ALA A 342 8.79 -12.45 -13.42
C ALA A 342 7.85 -13.14 -12.42
N ILE A 343 6.90 -12.41 -11.82
CA ILE A 343 5.90 -12.95 -10.89
C ILE A 343 4.73 -13.54 -11.67
N GLN A 344 4.19 -12.83 -12.66
CA GLN A 344 3.16 -13.35 -13.57
C GLN A 344 3.60 -14.69 -14.22
N LYS A 345 4.85 -14.76 -14.69
CA LYS A 345 5.43 -16.01 -15.25
C LYS A 345 5.48 -17.15 -14.23
N ARG A 346 5.66 -16.87 -12.93
CA ARG A 346 5.62 -17.87 -11.85
C ARG A 346 4.20 -18.30 -11.49
N ALA A 347 3.23 -17.38 -11.54
CA ALA A 347 1.81 -17.71 -11.36
C ALA A 347 1.31 -18.63 -12.48
N THR A 348 1.57 -18.27 -13.74
CA THR A 348 1.20 -19.07 -14.92
C THR A 348 1.85 -20.47 -14.90
N LYS A 349 3.10 -20.58 -14.45
CA LYS A 349 3.76 -21.89 -14.30
C LYS A 349 3.22 -22.73 -13.13
N LYS A 350 2.53 -22.13 -12.16
CA LYS A 350 1.84 -22.87 -11.08
C LYS A 350 0.44 -23.35 -11.49
N SER A 351 -0.28 -22.63 -12.34
CA SER A 351 -1.59 -23.06 -12.85
C SER A 351 -1.48 -24.15 -13.92
N ILE A 352 -0.33 -24.27 -14.60
CA ILE A 352 -0.04 -25.35 -15.56
C ILE A 352 0.82 -26.42 -14.86
N GLY A 353 0.28 -27.01 -13.78
CA GLY A 353 0.80 -28.26 -13.22
C GLY A 353 0.32 -29.45 -14.07
N PRO A 354 1.13 -30.52 -14.23
CA PRO A 354 0.72 -31.67 -15.04
C PRO A 354 -0.45 -32.40 -14.36
N ILE A 355 -1.54 -32.58 -15.11
CA ILE A 355 -2.56 -33.56 -14.77
C ILE A 355 -1.89 -34.95 -14.89
N PRO A 356 -1.90 -35.80 -13.85
CA PRO A 356 -1.43 -37.17 -13.99
C PRO A 356 -2.45 -37.94 -14.84
N GLU A 357 -2.13 -38.14 -16.11
CA GLU A 357 -2.90 -39.02 -17.00
C GLU A 357 -2.92 -40.43 -16.38
N THR A 358 -4.08 -40.81 -15.87
CA THR A 358 -4.34 -42.18 -15.41
C THR A 358 -4.69 -43.01 -16.63
N PRO A 359 -3.87 -44.01 -17.03
CA PRO A 359 -4.17 -44.80 -18.22
C PRO A 359 -5.46 -45.58 -18.03
N ALA A 360 -6.40 -45.43 -18.95
CA ALA A 360 -7.65 -46.18 -18.94
C ALA A 360 -7.37 -47.70 -19.02
N GLY A 361 -8.18 -48.48 -18.28
CA GLY A 361 -7.86 -49.89 -18.02
C GLY A 361 -7.91 -50.79 -19.26
N GLY A 362 -6.77 -51.36 -19.64
CA GLY A 362 -6.68 -52.49 -20.56
C GLY A 362 -6.88 -53.82 -19.82
N VAL A 363 -8.02 -54.49 -20.04
CA VAL A 363 -8.29 -55.82 -19.47
C VAL A 363 -7.55 -56.90 -20.25
N SER A 364 -6.76 -57.74 -19.56
CA SER A 364 -6.29 -59.03 -20.07
C SER A 364 -6.34 -60.08 -18.96
N MET A 365 -6.61 -61.34 -19.32
CA MET A 365 -7.03 -62.38 -18.37
C MET A 365 -5.93 -63.40 -18.03
N LYS A 366 -5.90 -63.76 -16.74
CA LYS A 366 -5.57 -65.09 -16.17
C LYS A 366 -4.26 -65.77 -16.58
N ARG A 367 -3.42 -66.07 -15.58
CA ARG A 367 -3.15 -67.47 -15.19
C ARG A 367 -2.65 -67.62 -13.74
N LYS A 368 -2.69 -68.87 -13.26
CA LYS A 368 -2.31 -69.42 -11.95
C LYS A 368 -1.39 -70.62 -12.22
N SER A 369 -0.55 -71.17 -11.33
CA SER A 369 -0.10 -70.91 -9.94
C SER A 369 1.09 -71.91 -9.68
N PRO A 370 1.66 -72.14 -8.47
CA PRO A 370 1.40 -71.63 -7.10
C PRO A 370 2.69 -71.15 -6.34
N ALA A 371 2.58 -71.11 -5.01
CA ALA A 371 3.51 -70.65 -3.98
C ALA A 371 4.77 -71.49 -3.70
N THR A 372 5.68 -70.91 -2.90
CA THR A 372 6.43 -71.60 -1.82
C THR A 372 6.67 -70.64 -0.63
N GLU A 373 6.80 -71.17 0.59
CA GLU A 373 7.33 -70.50 1.80
C GLU A 373 8.89 -70.45 1.79
N GLU A 374 9.65 -69.73 2.63
CA GLU A 374 9.32 -68.89 3.83
C GLU A 374 9.89 -67.43 3.68
N ALA A 375 10.72 -66.72 4.48
CA ALA A 375 11.38 -66.96 5.79
C ALA A 375 11.66 -65.67 6.60
N ARG A 376 11.88 -65.77 7.93
CA ARG A 376 12.57 -64.79 8.84
C ARG A 376 13.40 -65.55 9.90
N PRO A 377 14.60 -65.09 10.35
CA PRO A 377 14.82 -63.92 11.23
C PRO A 377 15.76 -62.86 10.58
N VAL A 378 16.02 -61.63 11.06
CA VAL A 378 16.19 -61.00 12.41
C VAL A 378 17.56 -61.23 13.08
N GLU A 379 18.49 -60.29 12.83
CA GLU A 379 19.51 -59.67 13.71
C GLU A 379 20.02 -58.45 12.91
N GLU A 380 20.10 -57.19 13.35
CA GLU A 380 20.44 -56.49 14.61
C GLU A 380 21.90 -55.96 14.66
N ALA A 381 22.06 -54.75 15.22
CA ALA A 381 23.28 -54.12 15.75
C ALA A 381 24.41 -53.59 14.82
N ASN A 382 24.64 -52.27 14.94
CA ASN A 382 25.96 -51.60 15.11
C ASN A 382 27.05 -51.67 14.00
N SER A 383 27.63 -50.58 13.49
CA SER A 383 27.69 -49.19 13.96
C SER A 383 28.69 -48.35 13.13
N LYS A 384 28.68 -47.03 13.33
CA LYS A 384 29.83 -46.09 13.30
C LYS A 384 30.93 -46.27 12.23
N LYS A 385 31.07 -45.25 11.37
CA LYS A 385 32.30 -44.43 11.39
C LYS A 385 32.11 -43.01 10.86
N ARG A 386 32.54 -42.03 11.66
CA ARG A 386 32.89 -40.68 11.19
C ARG A 386 34.18 -40.74 10.39
N ARG A 387 34.25 -40.01 9.27
CA ARG A 387 35.36 -39.12 8.85
C ARG A 387 34.97 -38.46 7.51
N ARG A 388 35.44 -37.25 7.18
CA ARG A 388 36.41 -36.41 7.90
C ARG A 388 35.97 -34.95 7.91
#